data_AF-A0A351DRS2-F1
#
_entry.id   AF-A0A351DRS2-F1
#
_cell.length_a   1.000
_cell.length_b   1.000
_cell.length_c   1.000
_cell.angle_alpha   90.00
_cell.angle_beta   90.00
_cell.angle_gamma   90.00
#
_symmetry.space_group_name_H-M   'P 1'
#
loop_
_entity.id
_entity.type
_entity.pdbx_description
1 polymer ?
#
loop_
_entity_poly.entity_id
_entity_poly.type
_entity_poly.pdbx_seq_one_letter_code
_entity_poly.pdbx_strand_id
1 'polypeptide(L)'
;RSDRSVKVHGAVATLNRIYEQQGIDLCPWERASETNRGVSSDLVIAPPQVAGSSFLKRFHPTELAMASGWMQVRGVRRRASIHQGFVVSDHADWNGLIQTVQESQATQVYATHGETRVLTRYLNEHLDIAADRLETAFGIEEGVDQ
;
A
#
# COMPACT_ATOMS: atom_id res chain seq x y z
N ARG A 1 3.62 17.92 9.58
CA ARG A 1 2.19 17.54 9.62
C ARG A 1 1.38 18.74 9.16
N SER A 2 0.32 18.53 8.37
CA SER A 2 -0.56 19.63 7.96
C SER A 2 -1.65 19.84 9.02
N ASP A 3 -2.00 21.09 9.25
CA ASP A 3 -3.12 21.58 10.05
C ASP A 3 -4.45 21.59 9.27
N ARG A 4 -4.41 21.32 7.95
CA ARG A 4 -5.59 21.31 7.09
C ARG A 4 -6.37 20.01 7.26
N SER A 5 -7.68 20.13 7.39
CA SER A 5 -8.61 19.00 7.46
C SER A 5 -8.66 18.24 6.14
N VAL A 6 -8.54 16.91 6.20
CA VAL A 6 -8.61 16.02 5.03
C VAL A 6 -9.97 15.33 5.00
N LYS A 7 -10.59 15.29 3.81
CA LYS A 7 -11.84 14.54 3.64
C LYS A 7 -11.55 13.08 3.42
N VAL A 8 -12.33 12.18 4.03
CA VAL A 8 -12.10 10.74 3.92
C VAL A 8 -13.36 9.97 3.56
N HIS A 9 -13.20 8.91 2.77
CA HIS A 9 -14.26 7.94 2.52
C HIS A 9 -14.67 7.21 3.81
N GLY A 10 -15.90 6.68 3.86
CA GLY A 10 -16.43 6.01 5.05
C GLY A 10 -15.55 4.86 5.57
N ALA A 11 -14.97 4.07 4.67
CA ALA A 11 -14.04 2.98 5.03
C ALA A 11 -12.77 3.50 5.73
N VAL A 12 -12.22 4.62 5.25
CA VAL A 12 -11.04 5.26 5.85
C VAL A 12 -11.41 5.88 7.20
N ALA A 13 -12.57 6.52 7.30
CA ALA A 13 -13.08 7.04 8.58
C ALA A 13 -13.23 5.95 9.65
N THR A 14 -13.57 4.71 9.28
CA THR A 14 -13.64 3.59 10.23
C THR A 14 -12.25 3.26 10.78
N LEU A 15 -11.24 3.18 9.92
CA LEU A 15 -9.86 2.93 10.35
C LEU A 15 -9.30 4.09 11.18
N ASN A 16 -9.50 5.34 10.75
CA ASN A 16 -9.01 6.51 11.49
C ASN A 16 -9.50 6.53 12.94
N ARG A 17 -10.78 6.22 13.19
CA ARG A 17 -11.31 6.13 14.57
C ARG A 17 -10.62 5.07 15.40
N ILE A 18 -10.29 3.93 14.81
CA ILE A 18 -9.57 2.85 15.52
C ILE A 18 -8.16 3.34 15.88
N TYR A 19 -7.46 3.97 14.94
CA TYR A 19 -6.14 4.56 15.20
C TYR A 19 -6.19 5.62 16.31
N GLU A 20 -7.16 6.53 16.29
CA GLU A 20 -7.34 7.55 17.34
C GLU A 20 -7.64 6.92 18.71
N GLN A 21 -8.46 5.86 18.75
CA GLN A 21 -8.73 5.10 19.98
C GLN A 21 -7.46 4.43 20.55
N GLN A 22 -6.49 4.10 19.71
CA GLN A 22 -5.17 3.60 20.11
C GLN A 22 -4.17 4.72 20.44
N GLY A 23 -4.62 5.99 20.47
CA GLY A 23 -3.77 7.15 20.77
C GLY A 23 -2.87 7.60 19.62
N ILE A 24 -3.10 7.11 18.41
CA ILE A 24 -2.37 7.57 17.23
C ILE A 24 -2.94 8.91 16.79
N ASP A 25 -2.12 9.95 16.92
CA ASP A 25 -2.47 11.31 16.52
C ASP A 25 -2.44 11.44 14.98
N LEU A 26 -3.62 11.58 14.38
CA LEU A 26 -3.83 11.74 12.94
C LEU A 26 -4.00 13.23 12.58
N CYS A 27 -3.78 13.60 11.32
CA CYS A 27 -4.18 14.93 10.87
C CYS A 27 -5.70 15.10 11.00
N PRO A 28 -6.22 16.34 11.20
CA PRO A 28 -7.65 16.58 11.25
C PRO A 28 -8.34 15.97 10.01
N TRP A 29 -9.46 15.29 10.22
CA TRP A 29 -10.18 14.62 9.15
C TRP A 29 -11.69 14.68 9.34
N GLU A 30 -12.41 14.67 8.23
CA GLU A 30 -13.88 14.68 8.21
C GLU A 30 -14.42 13.69 7.19
N ARG A 31 -15.58 13.09 7.46
CA ARG A 31 -16.20 12.19 6.49
C ARG A 31 -16.66 12.99 5.27
N ALA A 32 -16.30 12.50 4.10
CA ALA A 32 -16.66 13.17 2.86
C ALA A 32 -18.18 13.19 2.61
N SER A 33 -18.95 12.27 3.22
CA SER A 33 -20.43 12.25 3.16
C SER A 33 -21.09 13.41 3.87
N GLU A 34 -20.43 14.01 4.87
CA GLU A 34 -20.95 15.11 5.69
C GLU A 34 -20.76 16.47 5.01
N THR A 35 -20.07 16.51 3.85
CA THR A 35 -19.87 17.72 3.05
C THR A 35 -20.95 17.84 1.96
N ASN A 36 -21.45 19.06 1.75
CA ASN A 36 -22.38 19.40 0.68
C ASN A 36 -21.79 19.06 -0.71
N ARG A 37 -22.64 18.66 -1.65
CA ARG A 37 -22.23 18.41 -3.05
C ARG A 37 -21.68 19.70 -3.67
N GLY A 38 -20.59 19.60 -4.43
CA GLY A 38 -20.02 20.75 -5.16
C GLY A 38 -19.05 21.63 -4.35
N VAL A 39 -18.70 21.25 -3.11
CA VAL A 39 -17.61 21.89 -2.37
C VAL A 39 -16.28 21.33 -2.86
N SER A 40 -15.41 22.20 -3.38
CA SER A 40 -14.01 21.86 -3.65
C SER A 40 -13.31 21.53 -2.34
N SER A 41 -13.08 20.25 -2.08
CA SER A 41 -12.21 19.79 -1.00
C SER A 41 -10.79 19.61 -1.55
N ASP A 42 -9.79 20.19 -0.89
CA ASP A 42 -8.41 20.17 -1.35
C ASP A 42 -7.80 18.76 -1.44
N LEU A 43 -8.29 17.82 -0.64
CA LEU A 43 -7.88 16.41 -0.67
C LEU A 43 -8.98 15.48 -0.15
N VAL A 44 -9.25 14.41 -0.89
CA VAL A 44 -10.10 13.29 -0.48
C VAL A 44 -9.29 12.00 -0.47
N ILE A 45 -9.20 11.33 0.68
CA ILE A 45 -8.57 10.00 0.80
C ILE A 45 -9.65 8.92 0.73
N ALA A 46 -9.47 7.96 -0.16
CA ALA A 46 -10.43 6.88 -0.40
C ALA A 46 -9.73 5.56 -0.76
N PRO A 47 -10.38 4.41 -0.54
CA PRO A 47 -9.87 3.13 -1.02
C PRO A 47 -9.70 3.11 -2.54
N PRO A 48 -8.76 2.32 -3.10
CA PRO A 48 -8.53 2.24 -4.54
C PRO A 48 -9.79 1.93 -5.36
N GLN A 49 -10.71 1.12 -4.81
CA GLN A 49 -11.97 0.73 -5.44
C GLN A 49 -12.92 1.91 -5.72
N VAL A 50 -12.65 3.08 -5.14
CA VAL A 50 -13.41 4.30 -5.43
C VAL A 50 -13.10 4.84 -6.82
N ALA A 51 -11.93 4.53 -7.39
CA ALA A 51 -11.59 4.87 -8.77
C ALA A 51 -12.62 4.26 -9.73
N GLY A 52 -13.37 5.11 -10.44
CA GLY A 52 -14.46 4.69 -11.35
C GLY A 52 -15.83 4.47 -10.72
N SER A 53 -15.96 4.64 -9.39
CA SER A 53 -17.25 4.53 -8.70
C SER A 53 -18.09 5.81 -8.78
N SER A 54 -19.38 5.71 -8.46
CA SER A 54 -20.29 6.87 -8.41
C SER A 54 -19.94 7.89 -7.32
N PHE A 55 -19.11 7.51 -6.33
CA PHE A 55 -18.65 8.41 -5.27
C PHE A 55 -17.88 9.62 -5.82
N LEU A 56 -17.08 9.42 -6.88
CA LEU A 56 -16.30 10.51 -7.49
C LEU A 56 -17.17 11.62 -8.09
N LYS A 57 -18.41 11.29 -8.52
CA LYS A 57 -19.35 12.27 -9.10
C LYS A 57 -19.70 13.40 -8.12
N ARG A 58 -19.45 13.24 -6.82
CA ARG A 58 -19.73 14.27 -5.79
C ARG A 58 -18.73 15.43 -5.81
N PHE A 59 -17.55 15.23 -6.39
CA PHE A 59 -16.41 16.14 -6.25
C PHE A 59 -15.99 16.81 -7.56
N HIS A 60 -16.77 16.64 -8.64
CA HIS A 60 -16.36 17.10 -9.97
C HIS A 60 -16.24 18.64 -10.04
N PRO A 61 -15.17 19.18 -10.67
CA PRO A 61 -14.04 18.47 -11.28
C PRO A 61 -13.01 17.94 -10.25
N THR A 62 -12.43 16.78 -10.52
CA THR A 62 -11.39 16.15 -9.67
C THR A 62 -10.23 15.59 -10.48
N GLU A 63 -9.03 15.69 -9.92
CA GLU A 63 -7.88 14.87 -10.31
C GLU A 63 -7.77 13.63 -9.42
N LEU A 64 -7.30 12.53 -10.02
CA LEU A 64 -7.11 11.24 -9.34
C LEU A 64 -5.63 10.97 -9.15
N ALA A 65 -5.25 10.71 -7.90
CA ALA A 65 -3.94 10.22 -7.55
C ALA A 65 -4.00 8.87 -6.84
N MET A 66 -2.97 8.05 -7.02
CA MET A 66 -2.83 6.76 -6.34
C MET A 66 -1.51 6.72 -5.56
N ALA A 67 -1.59 6.35 -4.29
CA ALA A 67 -0.44 6.15 -3.42
C ALA A 67 -0.25 4.63 -3.21
N SER A 68 0.74 4.04 -3.87
CA SER A 68 1.00 2.59 -3.85
C SER A 68 2.41 2.25 -4.32
N GLY A 69 3.01 1.19 -3.79
CA GLY A 69 4.32 0.69 -4.23
C GLY A 69 4.31 0.31 -5.72
N TRP A 70 3.15 -0.15 -6.21
CA TRP A 70 2.93 -0.45 -7.63
C TRP A 70 3.07 0.76 -8.56
N MET A 71 3.05 1.99 -8.03
CA MET A 71 3.31 3.19 -8.85
C MET A 71 4.76 3.29 -9.35
N GLN A 72 5.66 2.48 -8.79
CA GLN A 72 7.02 2.31 -9.30
C GLN A 72 7.03 1.47 -10.60
N VAL A 73 6.05 0.58 -10.81
CA VAL A 73 5.96 -0.28 -11.98
C VAL A 73 5.34 0.46 -13.15
N ARG A 74 6.13 0.73 -14.19
CA ARG A 74 5.71 1.52 -15.38
C ARG A 74 4.44 0.97 -16.03
N GLY A 75 4.31 -0.35 -16.11
CA GLY A 75 3.14 -1.01 -16.69
C GLY A 75 1.86 -0.74 -15.90
N VAL A 76 1.91 -0.86 -14.57
CA VAL A 76 0.77 -0.60 -13.69
C VAL A 76 0.36 0.85 -13.75
N ARG A 77 1.32 1.78 -13.60
CA ARG A 77 1.06 3.22 -13.68
C ARG A 77 0.42 3.62 -15.01
N ARG A 78 0.86 3.04 -16.14
CA ARG A 78 0.27 3.30 -17.46
C ARG A 78 -1.17 2.80 -17.57
N ARG A 79 -1.49 1.62 -17.01
CA ARG A 79 -2.83 1.03 -17.06
C ARG A 79 -3.83 1.72 -16.11
N ALA A 80 -3.35 2.26 -14.99
CA ALA A 80 -4.20 2.85 -13.97
C ALA A 80 -4.97 4.11 -14.42
N SER A 81 -4.58 4.76 -15.52
CA SER A 81 -5.25 5.98 -16.05
C SER A 81 -5.45 7.09 -15.00
N ILE A 82 -4.50 7.22 -14.08
CA ILE A 82 -4.47 8.23 -13.02
C ILE A 82 -3.67 9.47 -13.46
N HIS A 83 -3.94 10.62 -12.83
CA HIS A 83 -3.23 11.86 -13.10
C HIS A 83 -1.84 11.83 -12.43
N GLN A 84 -1.78 11.33 -11.19
CA GLN A 84 -0.53 11.28 -10.42
C GLN A 84 -0.38 9.95 -9.66
N GLY A 85 0.82 9.37 -9.72
CA GLY A 85 1.20 8.22 -8.90
C GLY A 85 2.22 8.62 -7.85
N PHE A 86 2.05 8.14 -6.62
CA PHE A 86 3.01 8.28 -5.53
C PHE A 86 3.49 6.89 -5.10
N VAL A 87 4.81 6.68 -5.10
CA VAL A 87 5.40 5.42 -4.65
C VAL A 87 5.45 5.41 -3.14
N VAL A 88 4.59 4.59 -2.52
CA VAL A 88 4.58 4.36 -1.08
C VAL A 88 4.11 2.94 -0.81
N SER A 89 4.84 2.20 0.02
CA SER A 89 4.52 0.82 0.38
C SER A 89 4.80 0.60 1.86
N ASP A 90 4.07 -0.33 2.44
CA ASP A 90 4.25 -0.87 3.79
C ASP A 90 5.11 -2.16 3.81
N HIS A 91 5.66 -2.56 2.67
CA HIS A 91 6.55 -3.71 2.54
C HIS A 91 8.01 -3.28 2.68
N ALA A 92 8.84 -4.17 3.25
CA ALA A 92 10.28 -3.98 3.28
C ALA A 92 10.87 -4.00 1.86
N ASP A 93 11.85 -3.12 1.62
CA ASP A 93 12.64 -3.17 0.40
C ASP A 93 13.70 -4.29 0.48
N TRP A 94 14.45 -4.48 -0.60
CA TRP A 94 15.47 -5.53 -0.68
C TRP A 94 16.51 -5.44 0.45
N ASN A 95 17.03 -4.23 0.70
CA ASN A 95 18.05 -4.04 1.72
C ASN A 95 17.48 -4.30 3.12
N GLY A 96 16.26 -3.83 3.40
CA GLY A 96 15.55 -4.10 4.65
C GLY A 96 15.25 -5.57 4.87
N LEU A 97 14.91 -6.32 3.81
CA LEU A 97 14.72 -7.78 3.89
C LEU A 97 16.03 -8.49 4.25
N ILE A 98 17.13 -8.20 3.54
CA ILE A 98 18.43 -8.80 3.81
C ILE A 98 18.93 -8.46 5.22
N GLN A 99 18.82 -7.19 5.61
CA GLN A 99 19.17 -6.73 6.95
C GLN A 99 18.36 -7.48 8.02
N THR A 100 17.03 -7.59 7.85
CA THR A 100 16.16 -8.30 8.80
C THR A 100 16.56 -9.77 8.94
N VAL A 101 16.84 -10.45 7.83
CA VAL A 101 17.30 -11.84 7.85
C VAL A 101 18.61 -11.98 8.63
N GLN A 102 19.59 -11.13 8.35
CA GLN A 102 20.88 -11.15 9.04
C GLN A 102 20.74 -10.84 10.53
N GLU A 103 19.98 -9.80 10.89
CA GLU A 103 19.75 -9.41 12.29
C GLU A 103 18.98 -10.49 13.07
N SER A 104 18.09 -11.25 12.40
CA SER A 104 17.34 -12.33 13.04
C SER A 104 18.21 -13.51 13.48
N GLN A 105 19.40 -13.68 12.89
CA GLN A 105 20.27 -14.85 13.09
C GLN A 105 19.55 -16.19 12.82
N ALA A 106 18.52 -16.17 11.96
CA ALA A 106 17.80 -17.36 11.60
C ALA A 106 18.73 -18.36 10.89
N THR A 107 18.70 -19.61 11.34
CA THR A 107 19.44 -20.71 10.70
C THR A 107 18.71 -21.27 9.47
N GLN A 108 17.42 -20.96 9.34
CA GLN A 108 16.58 -21.33 8.22
C GLN A 108 15.54 -20.22 7.98
N VAL A 109 15.41 -19.80 6.73
CA VAL A 109 14.42 -18.80 6.29
C VAL A 109 13.40 -19.45 5.38
N TYR A 110 12.11 -19.17 5.60
CA TYR A 110 11.04 -19.59 4.71
C TYR A 110 10.38 -18.37 4.09
N ALA A 111 10.59 -18.17 2.78
CA ALA A 111 10.04 -17.03 2.05
C ALA A 111 8.62 -17.34 1.57
N THR A 112 7.70 -16.41 1.79
CA THR A 112 6.29 -16.46 1.34
C THR A 112 5.88 -15.10 0.77
N HIS A 113 4.79 -15.07 -0.02
CA HIS A 113 4.21 -13.91 -0.70
C HIS A 113 5.16 -13.20 -1.69
N GLY A 114 4.66 -12.91 -2.90
CA GLY A 114 5.44 -12.24 -3.95
C GLY A 114 6.55 -13.10 -4.59
N GLU A 115 7.57 -12.44 -5.16
CA GLU A 115 8.67 -13.12 -5.86
C GLU A 115 9.71 -13.66 -4.86
N THR A 116 9.52 -14.92 -4.48
CA THR A 116 10.30 -15.59 -3.44
C THR A 116 11.56 -16.28 -3.95
N ARG A 117 11.67 -16.61 -5.24
CA ARG A 117 12.82 -17.37 -5.78
C ARG A 117 14.08 -16.52 -5.78
N VAL A 118 13.96 -15.24 -6.10
CA VAL A 118 15.11 -14.32 -6.10
C VAL A 118 15.69 -14.19 -4.70
N LEU A 119 14.83 -14.03 -3.69
CA LEU A 119 15.26 -13.92 -2.29
C LEU A 119 15.90 -15.22 -1.79
N THR A 120 15.22 -16.37 -1.92
CA THR A 120 15.77 -17.64 -1.40
C THR A 120 17.07 -18.01 -2.10
N ARG A 121 17.17 -17.81 -3.42
CA ARG A 121 18.42 -18.04 -4.15
C ARG A 121 19.55 -17.15 -3.63
N TYR A 122 19.30 -15.87 -3.43
CA TYR A 122 20.32 -14.94 -2.92
C TYR A 122 20.81 -15.31 -1.52
N LEU A 123 19.90 -15.68 -0.62
CA LEU A 123 20.27 -16.09 0.74
C LEU A 123 21.17 -17.33 0.74
N ASN A 124 20.82 -18.34 -0.07
CA ASN A 124 21.64 -19.55 -0.18
C ASN A 124 22.98 -19.30 -0.89
N GLU A 125 22.98 -18.62 -2.04
CA GLU A 125 24.17 -18.50 -2.90
C GLU A 125 25.17 -17.45 -2.43
N HIS A 126 24.71 -16.41 -1.72
CA HIS A 126 25.56 -15.25 -1.39
C HIS A 126 25.73 -14.99 0.10
N LEU A 127 24.80 -15.44 0.94
CA LEU A 127 24.87 -15.23 2.39
C LEU A 127 25.10 -16.50 3.19
N ASP A 128 25.11 -17.68 2.54
CA ASP A 128 25.22 -18.99 3.19
C ASP A 128 24.14 -19.21 4.28
N ILE A 129 22.93 -18.68 4.03
CA ILE A 129 21.76 -18.82 4.89
C ILE A 129 20.78 -19.76 4.19
N ALA A 130 20.48 -20.90 4.82
CA ALA A 130 19.53 -21.87 4.29
C ALA A 130 18.15 -21.22 4.13
N ALA A 131 17.61 -21.25 2.91
CA ALA A 131 16.35 -20.61 2.60
C ALA A 131 15.51 -21.38 1.59
N ASP A 132 14.22 -21.57 1.92
CA ASP A 132 13.27 -22.28 1.08
C ASP A 132 12.00 -21.46 0.85
N ARG A 133 11.26 -21.82 -0.19
CA ARG A 133 9.94 -21.24 -0.46
C ARG A 133 8.92 -21.95 0.41
N LEU A 134 8.07 -21.20 1.10
CA LEU A 134 6.96 -21.76 1.85
C LEU A 134 5.75 -21.97 0.92
N GLU A 135 5.38 -23.22 0.70
CA GLU A 135 4.08 -23.53 0.08
C GLU A 135 2.99 -23.38 1.16
N THR A 136 2.09 -22.42 0.94
CA THR A 136 0.95 -22.24 1.86
C THR A 136 -0.26 -23.04 1.37
N ALA A 137 -1.30 -23.18 2.21
CA ALA A 137 -2.56 -23.81 1.81
C ALA A 137 -3.29 -23.10 0.64
N PHE A 138 -2.84 -21.89 0.28
CA PHE A 138 -3.32 -21.12 -0.87
C PHE A 138 -2.43 -21.30 -2.11
N GLY A 139 -1.48 -22.23 -2.07
CA GLY A 139 -0.45 -22.48 -3.08
C GLY A 139 0.82 -21.66 -2.85
N ILE A 140 1.82 -21.88 -3.71
CA ILE A 140 2.77 -20.84 -4.06
C ILE A 140 1.92 -19.82 -4.82
N GLU A 141 1.72 -18.62 -4.29
CA GLU A 141 1.27 -17.53 -5.15
C GLU A 141 2.28 -17.48 -6.28
N GLU A 142 1.91 -17.98 -7.47
CA GLU A 142 2.62 -17.68 -8.69
C GLU A 142 2.51 -16.17 -8.79
N GLY A 143 3.49 -15.48 -8.19
CA GLY A 143 3.89 -14.18 -8.62
C GLY A 143 4.18 -14.37 -10.10
N VAL A 144 3.15 -14.16 -10.92
CA VAL A 144 3.35 -13.88 -12.32
C VAL A 144 4.37 -12.76 -12.29
N ASP A 145 5.57 -13.03 -12.80
CA ASP A 145 6.56 -12.01 -13.06
C ASP A 145 5.81 -10.80 -13.66
N GLN A 146 5.63 -9.71 -12.89
CA GLN A 146 4.84 -8.55 -13.30
C GLN A 146 5.53 -7.23 -12.96
#